data_AF-A0A918DEC9-F1
#
_entry.id   AF-A0A918DEC9-F1
#
_cell.length_a   1.000
_cell.length_b   1.000
_cell.length_c   1.000
_cell.angle_alpha   90.00
_cell.angle_beta   90.00
_cell.angle_gamma   90.00
#
_symmetry.space_group_name_H-M   'P 1'
#
loop_
_entity.id
_entity.type
_entity.pdbx_description
1 polymer ?
#
loop_
_entity_poly.entity_id
_entity_poly.type
_entity_poly.pdbx_seq_one_letter_code
_entity_poly.pdbx_strand_id
1 'polypeptide(L)'
;MTTVGSLSVTLAVPAGAVPRDDETSETTRTDTTTSETTATDTTTTGGKKKSKRLGKVRDVACAPHVFFKVRSLQPRNFFIPRTRFIDGPGGEMTVSVTREHEVRAFIETENEKLKSITTDDVVRQLRQMLLPHLEVRHMVFVGHDYTQKISKGMYGNMWYRVFGYRVGWSAWQRLDNCRQVRVTTGIANIPSRVEGWRYWETKHPMFKGRILSRK
;
A
#
# COMPACT_ATOMS: atom_id res chain seq x y z
N MET A 1 57.85 34.43 -21.97
CA MET A 1 57.86 33.22 -22.81
C MET A 1 57.63 32.03 -21.90
N THR A 2 56.39 31.55 -21.81
CA THR A 2 56.02 30.37 -21.03
C THR A 2 55.04 29.57 -21.87
N THR A 3 55.40 28.30 -22.07
CA THR A 3 54.86 27.36 -23.03
C THR A 3 53.61 26.66 -22.55
N VAL A 4 52.82 26.28 -23.56
CA VAL A 4 51.55 25.54 -23.62
C VAL A 4 51.60 24.18 -22.91
N GLY A 5 50.47 23.75 -22.36
CA GLY A 5 50.18 22.35 -22.03
C GLY A 5 48.68 22.08 -22.04
N SER A 6 48.12 21.82 -23.23
CA SER A 6 46.73 21.41 -23.44
C SER A 6 46.61 19.89 -23.27
N LEU A 7 45.70 19.43 -22.42
CA LEU A 7 45.36 18.03 -22.25
C LEU A 7 43.95 17.80 -22.81
N SER A 8 43.86 17.15 -23.96
CA SER A 8 42.61 16.64 -24.53
C SER A 8 42.48 15.15 -24.21
N VAL A 9 41.41 14.77 -23.52
CA VAL A 9 41.05 13.37 -23.29
C VAL A 9 39.92 13.02 -24.25
N THR A 10 40.19 12.13 -25.19
CA THR A 10 39.20 11.51 -26.08
C THR A 10 38.79 10.17 -25.48
N LEU A 11 37.50 10.02 -25.15
CA LEU A 11 36.89 8.74 -24.77
C LEU A 11 36.26 8.11 -26.01
N ALA A 12 36.77 6.95 -26.39
CA ALA A 12 36.26 6.13 -27.48
C ALA A 12 34.99 5.38 -27.05
N VAL A 13 33.97 5.41 -27.91
CA VAL A 13 32.73 4.63 -27.79
C VAL A 13 32.91 3.34 -28.59
N PRO A 14 32.69 2.14 -28.01
CA PRO A 14 32.49 0.95 -28.82
C PRO A 14 31.07 0.93 -29.40
N ALA A 15 31.02 0.81 -30.72
CA ALA A 15 29.83 0.58 -31.53
C ALA A 15 29.52 -0.92 -31.67
N GLY A 16 28.23 -1.24 -31.83
CA GLY A 16 27.71 -2.55 -32.26
C GLY A 16 27.02 -3.34 -31.13
N ALA A 17 25.83 -3.94 -31.29
CA ALA A 17 25.00 -4.16 -32.46
C ALA A 17 23.57 -4.55 -32.03
N VAL A 18 22.58 -4.11 -32.82
CA VAL A 18 21.18 -4.59 -32.94
C VAL A 18 20.83 -4.33 -34.43
N PRO A 19 19.98 -5.07 -35.17
CA PRO A 19 18.97 -6.09 -34.81
C PRO A 19 19.08 -7.41 -35.61
N ARG A 20 18.28 -8.40 -35.24
CA ARG A 20 17.65 -9.32 -36.21
C ARG A 20 16.27 -9.73 -35.70
N ASP A 21 15.25 -9.26 -36.41
CA ASP A 21 13.92 -9.84 -36.45
C ASP A 21 14.01 -11.21 -37.14
N ASP A 22 13.31 -12.22 -36.62
CA ASP A 22 12.62 -13.18 -37.48
C ASP A 22 11.36 -13.70 -36.79
N GLU A 23 10.33 -13.79 -37.62
CA GLU A 23 8.92 -13.97 -37.35
C GLU A 23 8.55 -15.45 -37.51
N THR A 24 7.36 -15.82 -37.00
CA THR A 24 6.48 -16.92 -37.46
C THR A 24 6.20 -18.02 -36.43
N SER A 25 5.10 -17.80 -35.72
CA SER A 25 3.91 -18.65 -35.59
C SER A 25 4.06 -20.18 -35.50
N GLU A 26 3.65 -20.74 -34.36
CA GLU A 26 2.64 -21.81 -34.40
C GLU A 26 1.69 -21.76 -33.19
N THR A 27 0.44 -22.07 -33.50
CA THR A 27 -0.77 -21.93 -32.68
C THR A 27 -0.95 -23.16 -31.80
N THR A 28 -1.26 -23.00 -30.51
CA THR A 28 -2.00 -24.04 -29.78
C THR A 28 -3.00 -23.39 -28.83
N ARG A 29 -4.26 -23.40 -29.26
CA ARG A 29 -5.43 -23.21 -28.42
C ARG A 29 -5.53 -24.39 -27.45
N THR A 30 -5.81 -24.11 -26.18
CA THR A 30 -6.52 -25.07 -25.34
C THR A 30 -7.59 -24.29 -24.60
N ASP A 31 -8.81 -24.53 -25.02
CA ASP A 31 -10.06 -24.00 -24.52
C ASP A 31 -10.46 -24.67 -23.21
N THR A 32 -11.15 -23.88 -22.37
CA THR A 32 -12.27 -24.26 -21.48
C THR A 32 -11.93 -25.20 -20.32
N THR A 33 -12.11 -24.77 -19.05
CA THR A 33 -13.43 -24.86 -18.41
C THR A 33 -13.56 -23.91 -17.23
N THR A 34 -14.46 -22.93 -17.42
CA THR A 34 -15.13 -22.13 -16.41
C THR A 34 -15.98 -23.01 -15.51
N SER A 35 -15.95 -22.79 -14.20
CA SER A 35 -17.01 -23.24 -13.29
C SER A 35 -17.36 -22.10 -12.35
N GLU A 36 -18.27 -21.26 -12.84
CA GLU A 36 -19.21 -20.52 -12.03
C GLU A 36 -20.09 -21.52 -11.27
N THR A 37 -20.36 -21.27 -10.00
CA THR A 37 -21.58 -21.79 -9.37
C THR A 37 -22.17 -20.68 -8.52
N THR A 38 -22.98 -19.90 -9.22
CA THR A 38 -23.96 -18.97 -8.66
C THR A 38 -25.07 -19.77 -7.98
N ALA A 39 -25.56 -19.20 -6.89
CA ALA A 39 -26.73 -19.64 -6.14
C ALA A 39 -27.92 -20.00 -7.04
N THR A 40 -28.67 -21.03 -6.66
CA THR A 40 -30.12 -21.05 -6.91
C THR A 40 -30.85 -21.75 -5.78
N ASP A 41 -31.88 -21.05 -5.38
CA ASP A 41 -32.85 -21.30 -4.33
C ASP A 41 -33.97 -22.22 -4.84
N THR A 42 -34.56 -22.97 -3.91
CA THR A 42 -35.97 -23.41 -3.81
C THR A 42 -36.65 -24.43 -4.78
N THR A 43 -37.17 -25.50 -4.13
CA THR A 43 -38.50 -26.19 -4.31
C THR A 43 -38.77 -27.07 -5.57
N THR A 44 -39.47 -28.22 -5.60
CA THR A 44 -40.31 -29.06 -4.70
C THR A 44 -40.59 -30.42 -5.37
N THR A 45 -40.87 -31.46 -4.57
CA THR A 45 -41.81 -32.63 -4.73
C THR A 45 -41.11 -33.98 -4.49
N GLY A 46 -41.60 -34.90 -3.66
CA GLY A 46 -42.78 -34.98 -2.81
C GLY A 46 -42.81 -36.32 -2.06
N GLY A 47 -43.57 -36.36 -0.96
CA GLY A 47 -44.19 -37.58 -0.44
C GLY A 47 -43.40 -38.41 0.59
N LYS A 48 -43.71 -38.22 1.88
CA LYS A 48 -44.50 -39.18 2.69
C LYS A 48 -44.53 -38.76 4.16
N LYS A 49 -45.76 -38.62 4.66
CA LYS A 49 -46.11 -38.33 6.05
C LYS A 49 -45.51 -39.36 7.00
N LYS A 50 -44.65 -38.92 7.93
CA LYS A 50 -44.51 -39.55 9.25
C LYS A 50 -44.44 -38.46 10.31
N SER A 51 -45.54 -38.34 11.05
CA SER A 51 -45.61 -37.66 12.33
C SER A 51 -44.45 -38.10 13.21
N LYS A 52 -43.51 -37.19 13.47
CA LYS A 52 -42.51 -37.29 14.53
C LYS A 52 -42.52 -35.97 15.27
N ARG A 53 -43.04 -36.06 16.50
CA ARG A 53 -42.92 -35.16 17.66
C ARG A 53 -42.00 -33.97 17.42
N LEU A 54 -42.52 -32.76 17.67
CA LEU A 54 -41.75 -31.52 17.80
C LEU A 54 -40.51 -31.79 18.68
N GLY A 55 -39.38 -32.05 18.02
CA GLY A 55 -38.08 -31.99 18.63
C GLY A 55 -37.78 -30.52 18.86
N LYS A 56 -37.61 -30.15 20.13
CA LYS A 56 -36.97 -28.93 20.61
C LYS A 56 -36.01 -28.40 19.55
N VAL A 57 -36.27 -27.20 19.01
CA VAL A 57 -35.37 -26.50 18.10
C VAL A 57 -34.01 -26.53 18.77
N ARG A 58 -33.08 -27.34 18.24
CA ARG A 58 -31.70 -27.34 18.70
C ARG A 58 -31.21 -25.94 18.39
N ASP A 59 -30.83 -25.19 19.43
CA ASP A 59 -30.08 -23.96 19.29
C ASP A 59 -29.03 -24.20 18.21
N VAL A 60 -29.11 -23.46 17.10
CA VAL A 60 -28.14 -23.57 16.02
C VAL A 60 -26.79 -23.21 16.63
N ALA A 61 -25.99 -24.22 16.95
CA ALA A 61 -24.68 -24.02 17.55
C ALA A 61 -23.86 -23.17 16.58
N CYS A 62 -23.57 -21.93 16.96
CA CYS A 62 -22.73 -21.07 16.15
C CYS A 62 -21.30 -21.54 16.27
N ALA A 63 -20.63 -21.82 15.14
CA ALA A 63 -19.20 -22.11 15.17
C ALA A 63 -18.42 -20.89 15.69
N PRO A 64 -17.67 -21.02 16.80
CA PRO A 64 -16.94 -19.92 17.38
C PRO A 64 -15.77 -19.56 16.45
N HIS A 65 -15.69 -18.28 16.07
CA HIS A 65 -14.60 -17.79 15.24
C HIS A 65 -14.31 -16.32 15.53
N VAL A 66 -13.09 -15.90 15.22
CA VAL A 66 -12.68 -14.50 15.28
C VAL A 66 -12.88 -13.88 13.90
N PHE A 67 -13.45 -12.69 13.88
CA PHE A 67 -13.59 -11.88 12.67
C PHE A 67 -13.25 -10.43 12.97
N PHE A 68 -12.90 -9.69 11.91
CA PHE A 68 -12.54 -8.29 12.01
C PHE A 68 -13.62 -7.42 11.39
N LYS A 69 -13.77 -6.22 11.94
CA LYS A 69 -14.60 -5.15 11.39
C LYS A 69 -13.73 -3.91 11.23
N VAL A 70 -13.77 -3.33 10.03
CA VAL A 70 -13.15 -2.02 9.74
C VAL A 70 -14.11 -0.93 10.20
N ARG A 71 -13.62 -0.02 11.04
CA ARG A 71 -14.38 1.13 11.54
C ARG A 71 -14.11 2.39 10.74
N SER A 72 -12.85 2.61 10.36
CA SER A 72 -12.44 3.79 9.60
C SER A 72 -11.28 3.47 8.69
N LEU A 73 -11.23 4.15 7.55
CA LEU A 73 -10.16 4.05 6.59
C LEU A 73 -9.79 5.46 6.12
N GLN A 74 -8.57 5.90 6.46
CA GLN A 74 -8.10 7.24 6.12
C GLN A 74 -6.74 7.15 5.41
N PRO A 75 -6.52 7.89 4.31
CA PRO A 75 -5.20 7.97 3.68
C PRO A 75 -4.15 8.49 4.67
N ARG A 76 -2.95 7.90 4.62
CA ARG A 76 -1.79 8.29 5.41
C ARG A 76 -0.55 8.33 4.53
N ASN A 77 0.31 9.32 4.75
CA ASN A 77 1.60 9.42 4.07
C ASN A 77 2.71 9.00 5.03
N PHE A 78 3.57 8.09 4.59
CA PHE A 78 4.79 7.68 5.27
C PHE A 78 5.96 8.38 4.60
N PHE A 79 6.46 9.44 5.24
CA PHE A 79 7.53 10.24 4.67
C PHE A 79 8.90 9.59 4.89
N ILE A 80 9.67 9.47 3.81
CA ILE A 80 11.00 8.89 3.90
C ILE A 80 11.95 9.94 4.51
N PRO A 81 12.72 9.59 5.55
CA PRO A 81 13.65 10.53 6.15
C PRO A 81 14.72 10.96 5.15
N ARG A 82 15.20 12.21 5.28
CA ARG A 82 16.29 12.79 4.45
C ARG A 82 16.01 12.84 2.94
N THR A 83 14.74 12.76 2.53
CA THR A 83 14.31 12.95 1.13
C THR A 83 13.51 14.24 0.94
N ARG A 84 13.73 15.22 1.83
CA ARG A 84 13.11 16.53 1.77
C ARG A 84 14.11 17.53 1.18
N PHE A 85 13.74 18.12 0.06
CA PHE A 85 14.55 19.08 -0.68
C PHE A 85 13.81 20.40 -0.82
N ILE A 86 14.55 21.51 -0.87
CA ILE A 86 14.00 22.86 -0.99
C ILE A 86 14.91 23.66 -1.93
N ASP A 87 14.39 24.05 -3.09
CA ASP A 87 15.13 24.80 -4.12
C ASP A 87 14.37 26.09 -4.50
N GLY A 88 15.09 27.09 -5.02
CA GLY A 88 14.53 28.38 -5.43
C GLY A 88 15.41 29.58 -5.07
N PRO A 89 14.92 30.83 -5.22
CA PRO A 89 13.60 31.19 -5.71
C PRO A 89 13.44 31.02 -7.24
N GLY A 90 12.34 30.40 -7.68
CA GLY A 90 12.06 30.10 -9.09
C GLY A 90 12.94 28.99 -9.68
N GLY A 91 12.92 28.85 -11.01
CA GLY A 91 13.72 27.88 -11.73
C GLY A 91 13.03 26.52 -11.90
N GLU A 92 13.83 25.46 -11.95
CA GLU A 92 13.36 24.08 -12.08
C GLU A 92 14.10 23.23 -11.05
N MET A 93 13.39 22.28 -10.47
CA MET A 93 13.89 21.37 -9.45
C MET A 93 13.81 19.95 -9.99
N THR A 94 14.96 19.27 -10.08
CA THR A 94 15.04 17.86 -10.42
C THR A 94 15.58 17.10 -9.21
N VAL A 95 14.82 16.11 -8.77
CA VAL A 95 15.16 15.27 -7.62
C VAL A 95 15.24 13.81 -8.03
N SER A 96 16.14 13.07 -7.40
CA SER A 96 16.26 11.63 -7.50
C SER A 96 16.38 11.01 -6.11
N VAL A 97 15.75 9.86 -5.90
CA VAL A 97 15.87 9.08 -4.66
C VAL A 97 16.34 7.69 -5.03
N THR A 98 17.58 7.36 -4.70
CA THR A 98 18.20 6.03 -4.92
C THR A 98 18.43 5.28 -3.62
N ARG A 99 17.60 5.53 -2.60
CA ARG A 99 17.85 5.03 -1.24
C ARG A 99 16.94 3.87 -0.90
N GLU A 100 17.53 2.85 -0.28
CA GLU A 100 16.81 1.79 0.40
C GLU A 100 16.30 2.29 1.76
N HIS A 101 14.98 2.24 1.96
CA HIS A 101 14.37 2.48 3.25
C HIS A 101 13.19 1.54 3.47
N GLU A 102 13.10 1.02 4.69
CA GLU A 102 12.04 0.09 5.07
C GLU A 102 10.93 0.81 5.84
N VAL A 103 9.71 0.78 5.31
CA VAL A 103 8.51 1.26 5.98
C VAL A 103 7.73 0.06 6.51
N ARG A 104 7.56 0.00 7.85
CA ARG A 104 6.83 -1.09 8.52
C ARG A 104 5.43 -0.67 8.91
N ALA A 105 4.49 -1.60 8.73
CA ALA A 105 3.19 -1.52 9.34
C ALA A 105 3.32 -1.67 10.87
N PHE A 106 2.54 -0.90 11.61
CA PHE A 106 2.46 -1.01 13.06
C PHE A 106 1.03 -0.87 13.55
N ILE A 107 0.73 -1.54 14.65
CA ILE A 107 -0.57 -1.51 15.32
C ILE A 107 -0.45 -0.84 16.68
N GLU A 108 -1.42 0.00 16.99
CA GLU A 108 -1.65 0.57 18.31
C GLU A 108 -2.92 -0.10 18.84
N THR A 109 -2.77 -0.99 19.82
CA THR A 109 -3.89 -1.76 20.38
C THR A 109 -4.28 -1.19 21.73
N GLU A 110 -5.57 -0.95 21.97
CA GLU A 110 -6.04 -0.37 23.23
C GLU A 110 -5.99 -1.37 24.40
N ASN A 111 -6.11 -2.68 24.11
CA ASN A 111 -6.17 -3.73 25.12
C ASN A 111 -5.28 -4.93 24.72
N GLU A 112 -4.09 -5.00 25.31
CA GLU A 112 -3.12 -6.09 25.06
C GLU A 112 -3.49 -7.41 25.74
N LYS A 113 -4.43 -7.39 26.70
CA LYS A 113 -4.61 -8.48 27.67
C LYS A 113 -5.42 -9.70 27.21
N LEU A 114 -6.10 -9.67 26.05
CA LEU A 114 -7.13 -10.66 25.73
C LEU A 114 -6.82 -11.61 24.57
N LYS A 115 -5.94 -11.22 23.63
CA LYS A 115 -5.46 -12.08 22.53
C LYS A 115 -4.33 -11.37 21.78
N SER A 116 -3.24 -12.07 21.47
CA SER A 116 -2.13 -11.53 20.67
C SER A 116 -2.54 -11.46 19.19
N ILE A 117 -3.20 -10.38 18.80
CA ILE A 117 -3.48 -10.10 17.38
C ILE A 117 -2.22 -9.47 16.79
N THR A 118 -1.71 -10.07 15.72
CA THR A 118 -0.51 -9.56 15.04
C THR A 118 -0.88 -8.56 13.96
N THR A 119 0.09 -7.71 13.57
CA THR A 119 -0.06 -6.81 12.42
C THR A 119 -0.39 -7.58 11.14
N ASP A 120 0.22 -8.76 10.97
CA ASP A 120 0.03 -9.61 9.78
C ASP A 120 -1.41 -10.09 9.63
N ASP A 121 -2.07 -10.44 10.74
CA ASP A 121 -3.47 -10.87 10.73
C ASP A 121 -4.39 -9.75 10.26
N VAL A 122 -4.16 -8.54 10.76
CA VAL A 122 -4.95 -7.35 10.39
C VAL A 122 -4.73 -7.01 8.91
N VAL A 123 -3.47 -6.97 8.45
CA VAL A 123 -3.14 -6.66 7.06
C VAL A 123 -3.71 -7.72 6.10
N ARG A 124 -3.57 -9.01 6.44
CA ARG A 124 -4.11 -10.12 5.64
C ARG A 124 -5.63 -9.99 5.46
N GLN A 125 -6.35 -9.72 6.54
CA GLN A 125 -7.79 -9.52 6.49
C GLN A 125 -8.18 -8.29 5.66
N LEU A 126 -7.44 -7.18 5.79
CA LEU A 126 -7.71 -5.96 5.02
C LEU A 126 -7.47 -6.15 3.51
N ARG A 127 -6.44 -6.91 3.13
CA ARG A 127 -6.19 -7.27 1.71
C ARG A 127 -7.33 -8.07 1.11
N GLN A 128 -7.93 -8.99 1.87
CA GLN A 128 -9.05 -9.81 1.41
C GLN A 128 -10.33 -9.00 1.20
N MET A 129 -10.52 -7.91 1.95
CA MET A 129 -11.78 -7.16 1.94
C MET A 129 -11.77 -5.96 0.98
N LEU A 130 -10.72 -5.13 1.05
CA LEU A 130 -10.81 -3.74 0.56
C LEU A 130 -9.57 -3.25 -0.19
N LEU A 131 -8.35 -3.68 0.18
CA LEU A 131 -7.11 -3.03 -0.25
C LEU A 131 -6.00 -4.04 -0.54
N PRO A 132 -5.94 -4.61 -1.77
CA PRO A 132 -4.97 -5.66 -2.10
C PRO A 132 -3.52 -5.17 -2.13
N HIS A 133 -3.29 -3.87 -2.31
CA HIS A 133 -1.97 -3.23 -2.42
C HIS A 133 -1.31 -2.88 -1.08
N LEU A 134 -1.92 -3.25 0.05
CA LEU A 134 -1.31 -3.03 1.38
C LEU A 134 -0.11 -3.94 1.59
N GLU A 135 0.88 -3.47 2.35
CA GLU A 135 2.05 -4.26 2.73
C GLU A 135 2.35 -4.16 4.22
N VAL A 136 2.78 -5.29 4.79
CA VAL A 136 3.29 -5.32 6.17
C VAL A 136 4.64 -4.61 6.23
N ARG A 137 5.48 -4.84 5.22
CA ARG A 137 6.81 -4.26 5.09
C ARG A 137 6.96 -3.83 3.64
N HIS A 138 7.14 -2.54 3.41
CA HIS A 138 7.40 -2.00 2.09
C HIS A 138 8.84 -1.49 2.07
N MET A 139 9.61 -1.98 1.10
CA MET A 139 10.97 -1.51 0.86
C MET A 139 10.96 -0.62 -0.38
N VAL A 140 11.45 0.61 -0.21
CA VAL A 140 11.67 1.53 -1.32
C VAL A 140 12.93 1.09 -2.04
N PHE A 141 12.79 0.53 -3.24
CA PHE A 141 13.92 0.06 -4.07
C PHE A 141 14.16 0.95 -5.30
N VAL A 142 13.13 1.64 -5.78
CA VAL A 142 13.14 2.20 -7.13
C VAL A 142 13.66 3.64 -7.11
N GLY A 143 14.65 3.90 -7.97
CA GLY A 143 15.08 5.23 -8.35
C GLY A 143 13.95 6.01 -9.00
N HIS A 144 13.38 7.00 -8.32
CA HIS A 144 12.29 7.81 -8.88
C HIS A 144 12.74 9.25 -9.11
N ASP A 145 12.93 9.59 -10.38
CA ASP A 145 13.31 10.93 -10.80
C ASP A 145 12.05 11.77 -11.04
N TYR A 146 12.07 13.01 -10.57
CA TYR A 146 10.95 13.93 -10.77
C TYR A 146 11.45 15.36 -10.98
N THR A 147 10.92 15.99 -12.02
CA THR A 147 11.27 17.35 -12.39
C THR A 147 10.03 18.24 -12.30
N GLN A 148 10.17 19.38 -11.62
CA GLN A 148 9.09 20.33 -11.41
C GLN A 148 9.58 21.75 -11.57
N LYS A 149 8.87 22.53 -12.39
CA LYS A 149 9.09 23.97 -12.51
C LYS A 149 8.59 24.68 -11.26
N ILE A 150 9.41 25.59 -10.73
CA ILE A 150 9.12 26.41 -9.56
C ILE A 150 8.68 27.80 -10.04
N SER A 151 7.55 28.26 -9.50
CA SER A 151 7.03 29.59 -9.80
C SER A 151 8.03 30.69 -9.42
N LYS A 152 8.04 31.77 -10.21
CA LYS A 152 8.95 32.90 -10.00
C LYS A 152 8.78 33.48 -8.58
N GLY A 153 9.89 33.60 -7.84
CA GLY A 153 9.87 34.13 -6.47
C GLY A 153 9.41 33.15 -5.39
N MET A 154 9.14 31.89 -5.75
CA MET A 154 8.74 30.83 -4.82
C MET A 154 9.87 29.83 -4.62
N TYR A 155 9.87 29.15 -3.48
CA TYR A 155 10.72 28.01 -3.18
C TYR A 155 9.93 26.72 -3.35
N GLY A 156 10.39 25.85 -4.24
CA GLY A 156 9.85 24.51 -4.42
C GLY A 156 10.29 23.62 -3.28
N ASN A 157 9.34 22.94 -2.65
CA ASN A 157 9.61 21.93 -1.64
C ASN A 157 9.19 20.58 -2.20
N MET A 158 10.07 19.61 -2.06
CA MET A 158 9.83 18.25 -2.51
C MET A 158 10.05 17.28 -1.35
N TRP A 159 9.17 16.29 -1.20
CA TRP A 159 9.35 15.25 -0.20
C TRP A 159 8.85 13.90 -0.70
N TYR A 160 9.72 12.90 -0.65
CA TYR A 160 9.37 11.54 -1.02
C TYR A 160 8.55 10.85 0.08
N ARG A 161 7.52 10.12 -0.34
CA ARG A 161 6.60 9.42 0.56
C ARG A 161 6.14 8.10 -0.02
N VAL A 162 5.82 7.18 0.88
CA VAL A 162 5.05 5.97 0.60
C VAL A 162 3.60 6.26 1.01
N PHE A 163 2.66 5.95 0.12
CA PHE A 163 1.25 6.05 0.43
C PHE A 163 0.84 4.89 1.33
N GLY A 164 -0.21 5.08 2.10
CA GLY A 164 -0.81 4.01 2.87
C GLY A 164 -2.05 4.51 3.60
N TYR A 165 -2.42 3.80 4.65
CA TYR A 165 -3.69 4.03 5.32
C TYR A 165 -3.53 3.95 6.83
N ARG A 166 -4.30 4.78 7.51
CA ARG A 166 -4.63 4.64 8.92
C ARG A 166 -5.99 3.97 9.00
N VAL A 167 -6.01 2.75 9.53
CA VAL A 167 -7.19 1.89 9.60
C VAL A 167 -7.60 1.70 11.04
N GLY A 168 -8.82 2.14 11.39
CA GLY A 168 -9.45 1.76 12.65
C GLY A 168 -10.02 0.35 12.50
N TRP A 169 -9.58 -0.59 13.33
CA TRP A 169 -10.02 -1.98 13.27
C TRP A 169 -10.56 -2.46 14.62
N SER A 170 -11.42 -3.47 14.57
CA SER A 170 -11.88 -4.16 15.77
C SER A 170 -12.01 -5.64 15.53
N ALA A 171 -11.52 -6.43 16.48
CA ALA A 171 -11.64 -7.88 16.47
C ALA A 171 -12.77 -8.32 17.39
N TRP A 172 -13.56 -9.26 16.90
CA TRP A 172 -14.74 -9.79 17.55
C TRP A 172 -14.67 -11.30 17.55
N GLN A 173 -15.15 -11.92 18.60
CA GLN A 173 -15.30 -13.36 18.70
C GLN A 173 -16.78 -13.69 18.76
N ARG A 174 -17.21 -14.58 17.86
CA ARG A 174 -18.50 -15.26 18.00
C ARG A 174 -18.31 -16.41 18.98
N LEU A 175 -19.18 -16.48 19.98
CA LEU A 175 -19.26 -17.59 20.93
C LEU A 175 -20.21 -18.68 20.42
N ASP A 176 -20.21 -19.83 21.08
CA ASP A 176 -21.08 -20.97 20.73
C ASP A 176 -22.58 -20.61 20.81
N ASN A 177 -22.92 -19.71 21.73
CA ASN A 177 -24.27 -19.16 21.88
C ASN A 177 -24.58 -18.01 20.90
N CYS A 178 -23.84 -17.92 19.79
CA CYS A 178 -23.96 -16.89 18.75
C CYS A 178 -23.69 -15.44 19.20
N ARG A 179 -23.40 -15.20 20.48
CA ARG A 179 -23.10 -13.86 20.98
C ARG A 179 -21.78 -13.39 20.40
N GLN A 180 -21.76 -12.15 19.93
CA GLN A 180 -20.54 -11.49 19.47
C GLN A 180 -19.97 -10.65 20.62
N VAL A 181 -18.76 -10.97 21.04
CA VAL A 181 -18.03 -10.21 22.05
C VAL A 181 -16.85 -9.53 21.39
N ARG A 182 -16.64 -8.24 21.71
CA ARG A 182 -15.48 -7.51 21.21
C ARG A 182 -14.26 -7.97 22.00
N VAL A 183 -13.27 -8.49 21.28
CA VAL A 183 -12.00 -8.96 21.87
C VAL A 183 -11.08 -7.78 22.08
N THR A 184 -10.83 -7.02 21.01
CA THR A 184 -9.95 -5.86 21.07
C THR A 184 -10.24 -4.90 19.92
N THR A 185 -9.62 -3.75 19.98
CA THR A 185 -9.76 -2.65 19.03
C THR A 185 -8.43 -1.92 18.97
N GLY A 186 -8.16 -1.33 17.81
CA GLY A 186 -6.92 -0.61 17.63
C GLY A 186 -6.90 0.18 16.33
N ILE A 187 -5.76 0.80 16.12
CA ILE A 187 -5.43 1.54 14.92
C ILE A 187 -4.24 0.84 14.27
N ALA A 188 -4.33 0.59 12.97
CA ALA A 188 -3.23 0.07 12.18
C ALA A 188 -2.76 1.16 11.21
N ASN A 189 -1.46 1.41 11.17
CA ASN A 189 -0.83 2.26 10.16
C ASN A 189 -0.11 1.32 9.19
N ILE A 190 -0.61 1.25 7.96
CA ILE A 190 -0.19 0.24 6.99
C ILE A 190 0.28 0.95 5.73
N PRO A 191 1.55 0.77 5.30
CA PRO A 191 2.02 1.25 4.03
C PRO A 191 1.39 0.47 2.88
N SER A 192 1.40 1.06 1.69
CA SER A 192 1.00 0.43 0.45
C SER A 192 2.18 0.31 -0.50
N ARG A 193 2.01 -0.45 -1.57
CA ARG A 193 2.96 -0.57 -2.69
C ARG A 193 3.18 0.71 -3.48
N VAL A 194 2.37 1.74 -3.24
CA VAL A 194 2.39 2.96 -4.03
C VAL A 194 3.26 3.98 -3.32
N GLU A 195 4.20 4.55 -4.07
CA GLU A 195 5.13 5.58 -3.62
C GLU A 195 5.06 6.81 -4.53
N GLY A 196 5.62 7.93 -4.09
CA GLY A 196 5.70 9.11 -4.93
C GLY A 196 6.16 10.37 -4.24
N TRP A 197 6.35 11.41 -5.06
CA TRP A 197 6.75 12.73 -4.61
C TRP A 197 5.56 13.56 -4.14
N ARG A 198 5.80 14.38 -3.12
CA ARG A 198 4.91 15.49 -2.76
C ARG A 198 5.64 16.79 -3.04
N TYR A 199 5.11 17.56 -3.98
CA TYR A 199 5.57 18.91 -4.28
C TYR A 199 4.64 19.96 -3.65
N TRP A 200 5.22 21.07 -3.18
CA TRP A 200 4.49 22.28 -2.82
C TRP A 200 5.42 23.48 -2.82
N GLU A 201 4.87 24.69 -2.95
CA GLU A 201 5.66 25.92 -2.98
C GLU A 201 5.50 26.75 -1.71
N THR A 202 6.55 27.48 -1.34
CA THR A 202 6.55 28.40 -0.20
C THR A 202 7.25 29.70 -0.56
N LYS A 203 6.85 30.83 0.03
CA LYS A 203 7.50 32.14 -0.21
C LYS A 203 8.93 32.23 0.35
N HIS A 204 9.21 31.45 1.39
CA HIS A 204 10.51 31.36 2.03
C HIS A 204 10.90 29.89 2.18
N PRO A 205 12.20 29.55 2.26
CA PRO A 205 12.61 28.19 2.54
C PRO A 205 12.19 27.83 3.97
N MET A 206 11.26 26.88 4.13
CA MET A 206 10.70 26.50 5.43
C MET A 206 11.02 25.04 5.77
N PHE A 207 11.41 24.79 7.02
CA PHE A 207 11.55 23.45 7.58
C PHE A 207 10.76 23.32 8.87
N LYS A 208 9.85 22.35 8.93
CA LYS A 208 8.96 22.11 10.09
C LYS A 208 8.31 23.41 10.63
N GLY A 209 7.82 24.28 9.74
CA GLY A 209 7.16 25.53 10.09
C GLY A 209 8.10 26.69 10.46
N ARG A 210 9.42 26.50 10.40
CA ARG A 210 10.41 27.55 10.66
C ARG A 210 11.06 28.01 9.37
N ILE A 211 11.25 29.32 9.25
CA ILE A 211 12.00 29.92 8.14
C ILE A 211 13.48 29.61 8.31
N LEU A 212 14.10 29.05 7.27
CA LEU A 212 15.53 28.75 7.23
C LEU A 212 16.37 29.96 6.84
N SER A 213 15.86 30.78 5.93
CA SER A 213 16.53 31.98 5.43
C SER A 213 15.48 33.04 5.08
N ARG A 214 15.81 34.31 5.36
CA ARG A 214 14.99 35.49 5.03
C ARG A 214 15.51 36.26 3.81
N LYS A 215 16.60 35.80 3.20
CA LYS A 215 17.06 36.32 1.91
C LYS A 215 16.04 35.98 0.83
#